data_AF-A0A6G3X9Z2-F1
#
_entry.id   AF-A0A6G3X9Z2-F1
#
_cell.length_a   1.000
_cell.length_b   1.000
_cell.length_c   1.000
_cell.angle_alpha   90.00
_cell.angle_beta   90.00
_cell.angle_gamma   90.00
#
_symmetry.space_group_name_H-M   'P 1'
#
loop_
_entity.id
_entity.type
_entity.pdbx_description
1 polymer ?
#
loop_
_entity_poly.entity_id
_entity_poly.type
_entity_poly.pdbx_seq_one_letter_code
_entity_poly.pdbx_strand_id
1 'polypeptide(L)'
;GWALQELVKQGCPLPELTVTNPQLGREYRECDTWRADALDRLRTGPKPRLIVIASLNRYTADRELLSAAWEKTLKRLRATGAPIVYIEDTPVPGTDIPACVSGAPDEAAACAFSRAEAVPADPLARRIAAGAVPGVR
;
A
#
# COMPACT_ATOMS: atom_id res chain seq x y z
N GLY A 1 0.65 -20.85 -19.76
CA GLY A 1 0.69 -20.81 -18.28
C GLY A 1 0.50 -19.40 -17.78
N TRP A 2 0.51 -19.17 -16.47
CA TRP A 2 0.52 -17.85 -15.84
C TRP A 2 1.89 -17.59 -15.19
N ALA A 3 2.22 -16.32 -14.98
CA ALA A 3 3.41 -15.88 -14.24
C ALA A 3 3.01 -14.76 -13.27
N LEU A 4 3.62 -14.75 -12.09
CA LEU A 4 3.47 -13.70 -11.08
C LEU A 4 4.82 -13.05 -10.85
N GLN A 5 4.83 -11.72 -10.77
CA GLN A 5 6.01 -10.94 -10.41
C GLN A 5 5.65 -10.10 -9.18
N GLU A 6 6.47 -10.23 -8.14
CA GLU A 6 6.35 -9.44 -6.92
C GLU A 6 7.38 -8.32 -6.93
N LEU A 7 6.92 -7.08 -6.77
CA LEU A 7 7.76 -5.89 -6.70
C LEU A 7 7.44 -5.20 -5.38
N VAL A 8 8.14 -5.60 -4.32
CA VAL A 8 7.92 -5.09 -2.95
C VAL A 8 9.24 -4.61 -2.34
N LYS A 9 9.15 -3.61 -1.46
CA LYS A 9 10.26 -3.19 -0.60
C LYS A 9 9.73 -2.83 0.77
N GLN A 10 10.20 -3.56 1.77
CA GLN A 10 9.83 -3.33 3.17
C GLN A 10 10.15 -1.89 3.57
N GLY A 11 9.21 -1.26 4.26
CA GLY A 11 9.35 0.11 4.74
C GLY A 11 9.17 1.20 3.67
N CYS A 12 8.80 0.87 2.44
CA CYS A 12 8.60 1.85 1.37
C CYS A 12 7.15 1.90 0.86
N PRO A 13 6.48 3.06 0.92
CA PRO A 13 5.16 3.21 0.35
C PRO A 13 5.22 3.27 -1.18
N LEU A 14 4.21 2.65 -1.81
CA LEU A 14 4.00 2.75 -3.24
C LEU A 14 3.63 4.16 -3.73
N PRO A 15 2.77 4.97 -3.06
CA PRO A 15 2.56 6.36 -3.48
C PRO A 15 3.89 7.12 -3.48
N GLU A 16 4.05 8.04 -4.42
CA GLU A 16 5.27 8.85 -4.62
C GLU A 16 5.47 9.89 -3.51
N LEU A 17 5.73 9.39 -2.29
CA LEU A 17 6.08 10.09 -1.07
C LEU A 17 7.56 9.90 -0.75
N THR A 18 8.25 11.00 -0.47
CA THR A 18 9.55 10.98 0.20
C THR A 18 9.31 10.66 1.68
N VAL A 19 10.00 9.66 2.20
CA VAL A 19 9.86 9.21 3.58
C VAL A 19 11.17 9.33 4.33
N THR A 20 11.11 9.76 5.59
CA THR A 20 12.27 9.73 6.49
C THR A 20 12.33 8.39 7.17
N ASN A 21 13.50 7.73 7.13
CA ASN A 21 13.71 6.52 7.91
C ASN A 21 14.15 6.92 9.33
N PRO A 22 13.37 6.59 10.38
CA PRO A 22 13.69 6.99 11.75
C PRO A 22 14.95 6.31 12.30
N GLN A 23 15.29 5.10 11.82
CA GLN A 23 16.49 4.38 12.23
C GLN A 23 17.76 5.00 11.63
N LEU A 24 17.65 5.55 10.41
CA LEU A 24 18.77 6.20 9.71
C LEU A 24 18.84 7.72 9.96
N GLY A 25 17.79 8.32 10.51
CA GLY A 25 17.70 9.76 10.77
C GLY A 25 17.75 10.64 9.52
N ARG A 26 17.41 10.10 8.34
CA ARG A 26 17.45 10.83 7.06
C ARG A 26 16.34 10.42 6.11
N GLU A 27 16.16 11.20 5.05
CA GLU A 27 15.39 10.79 3.88
C GLU A 27 15.86 9.44 3.36
N TYR A 28 14.91 8.55 3.13
CA TYR A 28 15.14 7.19 2.67
C TYR A 28 14.94 7.12 1.16
N ARG A 29 15.89 7.72 0.44
CA ARG A 29 15.96 7.80 -1.04
C ARG A 29 15.87 6.43 -1.71
N GLU A 30 16.23 5.38 -0.99
CA GLU A 30 16.09 3.99 -1.39
C GLU A 30 14.64 3.60 -1.72
N CYS A 31 13.64 4.22 -1.10
CA CYS A 31 12.24 4.05 -1.49
C CYS A 31 11.94 4.69 -2.84
N ASP A 32 12.52 5.86 -3.12
CA ASP A 32 12.32 6.56 -4.39
C ASP A 32 12.96 5.80 -5.54
N THR A 33 14.20 5.31 -5.36
CA THR A 33 14.89 4.47 -6.34
C THR A 33 14.09 3.20 -6.63
N TRP A 34 13.72 2.44 -5.61
CA TRP A 34 12.94 1.20 -5.79
C TRP A 34 11.62 1.45 -6.52
N ARG A 35 10.88 2.51 -6.15
CA ARG A 35 9.60 2.82 -6.77
C ARG A 35 9.78 3.21 -8.24
N ALA A 36 10.80 4.02 -8.55
CA ALA A 36 11.12 4.40 -9.91
C ALA A 36 11.43 3.16 -10.77
N ASP A 37 12.27 2.26 -10.27
CA ASP A 37 12.68 1.02 -10.95
C ASP A 37 11.50 0.06 -11.14
N ALA A 38 10.66 -0.13 -10.11
CA ALA A 38 9.48 -1.00 -10.18
C ALA A 38 8.48 -0.50 -11.23
N LEU A 39 8.21 0.81 -11.24
CA LEU A 39 7.29 1.41 -12.21
C LEU A 39 7.88 1.43 -13.62
N ASP A 40 9.20 1.61 -13.77
CA ASP A 40 9.85 1.51 -15.08
C ASP A 40 9.81 0.09 -15.62
N ARG A 41 10.07 -0.93 -14.78
CA ARG A 41 9.95 -2.34 -15.15
C ARG A 41 8.56 -2.68 -15.66
N LEU A 42 7.50 -2.18 -15.02
CA LEU A 42 6.12 -2.40 -15.46
C LEU A 42 5.82 -1.70 -16.80
N ARG A 43 6.49 -0.59 -17.08
CA ARG A 43 6.33 0.19 -18.32
C ARG A 43 7.09 -0.41 -19.51
N THR A 44 8.31 -0.88 -19.27
CA THR A 44 9.24 -1.33 -20.33
C THR A 44 9.22 -2.84 -20.55
N GLY A 45 8.79 -3.60 -19.54
CA GLY A 45 8.67 -5.05 -19.60
C GLY A 45 7.41 -5.54 -20.32
N PRO A 46 7.19 -6.87 -20.35
CA PRO A 46 5.97 -7.46 -20.87
C PRO A 46 4.75 -6.92 -20.14
N LYS A 47 3.74 -6.46 -20.89
CA LYS A 47 2.52 -5.88 -20.34
C LYS A 47 1.79 -6.90 -19.43
N PRO A 48 1.56 -6.58 -18.15
CA PRO A 48 0.82 -7.47 -17.25
C PRO A 48 -0.67 -7.50 -17.63
N ARG A 49 -1.33 -8.65 -17.39
CA ARG A 49 -2.79 -8.78 -17.55
C ARG A 49 -3.58 -8.09 -16.42
N LEU A 50 -2.94 -7.91 -15.26
CA LEU A 50 -3.49 -7.29 -14.07
C LEU A 50 -2.34 -6.74 -13.22
N ILE A 51 -2.53 -5.56 -12.64
CA ILE A 51 -1.64 -5.00 -11.62
C ILE A 51 -2.42 -4.95 -10.31
N VAL A 52 -1.92 -5.60 -9.27
CA VAL A 52 -2.48 -5.54 -7.92
C VAL A 52 -1.56 -4.68 -7.07
N ILE A 53 -2.13 -3.67 -6.42
CA ILE A 53 -1.39 -2.72 -5.59
C ILE A 53 -1.98 -2.67 -4.19
N ALA A 54 -1.10 -2.54 -3.21
CA ALA A 54 -1.41 -2.29 -1.82
C ALA A 54 -0.29 -1.39 -1.26
N SER A 55 -0.61 -0.58 -0.27
CA SER A 55 0.41 0.18 0.46
C SER A 55 -0.08 0.47 1.86
N LEU A 56 0.88 0.56 2.78
CA LEU A 56 0.62 1.20 4.05
C LEU A 56 0.39 2.70 3.81
N ASN A 57 -0.75 3.25 4.25
CA ASN A 57 -1.14 4.64 3.99
C ASN A 57 -0.81 5.63 5.12
N ARG A 58 -0.22 5.14 6.21
CA ARG A 58 0.09 5.94 7.42
C ARG A 58 1.49 6.58 7.44
N TYR A 59 2.14 6.75 6.28
CA TYR A 59 3.44 7.44 6.19
C TYR A 59 3.34 8.96 6.35
N THR A 60 2.13 9.52 6.23
CA THR A 60 1.85 10.94 6.48
C THR A 60 0.44 11.10 7.04
N ALA A 61 0.25 12.11 7.90
CA ALA A 61 -1.09 12.53 8.34
C ALA A 61 -1.76 13.49 7.34
N ASP A 62 -0.99 14.05 6.40
CA ASP A 62 -1.48 14.95 5.36
C ASP A 62 -2.17 14.15 4.24
N ARG A 63 -3.50 14.21 4.24
CA ARG A 63 -4.36 13.47 3.31
C ARG A 63 -4.29 14.01 1.87
N GLU A 64 -4.05 15.30 1.70
CA GLU A 64 -3.94 15.92 0.38
C GLU A 64 -2.61 15.53 -0.26
N LEU A 65 -1.52 15.59 0.53
CA LEU A 65 -0.22 15.09 0.10
C LEU A 65 -0.27 13.61 -0.30
N LEU A 66 -0.91 12.77 0.52
CA LEU A 66 -1.08 11.34 0.22
C LEU A 66 -1.88 11.13 -1.06
N SER A 67 -2.99 11.84 -1.23
CA SER A 67 -3.85 11.74 -2.42
C SER A 67 -3.12 12.17 -3.69
N ALA A 68 -2.33 13.24 -3.62
CA ALA A 68 -1.50 13.71 -4.73
C ALA A 68 -0.39 12.71 -5.07
N ALA A 69 0.25 12.11 -4.06
CA ALA A 69 1.29 11.12 -4.25
C ALA A 69 0.75 9.82 -4.90
N TRP A 70 -0.44 9.39 -4.50
CA TRP A 70 -1.13 8.28 -5.16
C TRP A 70 -1.48 8.59 -6.62
N GLU A 71 -1.99 9.79 -6.91
CA GLU A 71 -2.34 10.18 -8.28
C GLU A 71 -1.12 10.14 -9.22
N LYS A 72 0.06 10.59 -8.76
CA LYS A 72 1.31 10.51 -9.53
C LYS A 72 1.63 9.05 -9.90
N THR A 73 1.53 8.14 -8.93
CA THR A 73 1.79 6.71 -9.13
C THR A 73 0.76 6.07 -10.05
N LEU A 74 -0.54 6.32 -9.82
CA LEU A 74 -1.64 5.77 -10.62
C LEU A 74 -1.60 6.28 -12.06
N LYS A 75 -1.16 7.52 -12.31
CA LYS A 75 -0.92 8.02 -13.66
C LYS A 75 0.11 7.17 -14.41
N ARG A 76 1.22 6.81 -13.77
CA ARG A 76 2.26 5.94 -14.35
C ARG A 76 1.75 4.52 -14.58
N LEU A 77 1.01 3.95 -13.63
CA LEU A 77 0.43 2.62 -13.76
C LEU A 77 -0.63 2.56 -14.88
N ARG A 78 -1.51 3.55 -14.98
CA ARG A 78 -2.51 3.62 -16.06
C ARG A 78 -1.88 3.70 -17.45
N ALA A 79 -0.70 4.33 -17.58
CA ALA A 79 0.02 4.40 -18.84
C ALA A 79 0.49 3.02 -19.36
N THR A 80 0.55 1.99 -18.51
CA THR A 80 0.79 0.60 -18.94
C THR A 80 -0.42 0.00 -19.69
N GLY A 81 -1.60 0.59 -19.53
CA GLY A 81 -2.87 0.10 -20.06
C GLY A 81 -3.34 -1.23 -19.47
N ALA A 82 -2.75 -1.70 -18.36
CA ALA A 82 -3.23 -2.84 -17.61
C ALA A 82 -4.33 -2.41 -16.60
N PRO A 83 -5.33 -3.26 -16.32
CA PRO A 83 -6.28 -2.99 -15.24
C PRO A 83 -5.55 -2.99 -13.89
N ILE A 84 -5.97 -2.11 -12.99
CA ILE A 84 -5.39 -1.95 -11.67
C ILE A 84 -6.43 -2.37 -10.62
N VAL A 85 -6.02 -3.20 -9.67
CA VAL A 85 -6.81 -3.53 -8.48
C VAL A 85 -6.08 -3.01 -7.25
N TYR A 86 -6.80 -2.27 -6.41
CA TYR A 86 -6.31 -1.79 -5.14
C TYR A 86 -6.80 -2.66 -3.99
N ILE A 87 -5.89 -3.00 -3.09
CA ILE A 87 -6.21 -3.64 -1.82
C ILE A 87 -6.06 -2.59 -0.73
N GLU A 88 -7.16 -2.31 -0.03
CA GLU A 88 -7.20 -1.42 1.13
C GLU A 88 -6.19 -1.85 2.19
N ASP A 89 -5.60 -0.86 2.88
CA ASP A 89 -4.64 -1.11 3.95
C ASP A 89 -5.24 -2.00 5.07
N THR A 90 -4.37 -2.75 5.73
CA THR A 90 -4.76 -3.70 6.77
C THR A 90 -5.18 -3.02 8.08
N PRO A 91 -6.09 -3.63 8.85
CA PRO A 91 -6.43 -3.15 10.19
C PRO A 91 -5.21 -3.01 11.10
N VAL A 92 -5.26 -2.05 12.02
CA VAL A 92 -4.26 -1.78 13.05
C VAL A 92 -4.86 -2.10 14.41
N PRO A 93 -4.55 -3.27 15.00
CA PRO A 93 -5.21 -3.69 16.23
C PRO A 93 -4.84 -2.87 17.47
N GLY A 94 -3.77 -2.07 17.41
CA GLY A 94 -3.23 -1.33 18.55
C GLY A 94 -2.59 -2.20 19.63
N THR A 95 -2.59 -3.52 19.45
CA THR A 95 -2.02 -4.52 20.35
C THR A 95 -1.20 -5.54 19.53
N ASP A 96 -0.18 -6.13 20.15
CA ASP A 96 0.58 -7.24 19.58
C ASP A 96 -0.28 -8.52 19.63
N ILE A 97 -0.98 -8.79 18.52
CA ILE A 97 -1.87 -9.95 18.40
C ILE A 97 -1.11 -11.28 18.51
N PRO A 98 0.04 -11.47 17.85
CA PRO A 98 0.87 -12.67 18.07
C PRO A 98 1.25 -12.90 19.54
N ALA A 99 1.68 -11.86 20.27
CA ALA A 99 2.01 -11.97 21.69
C ALA A 99 0.76 -12.31 22.55
N CYS A 100 -0.38 -11.70 22.26
CA CYS A 100 -1.64 -11.98 22.94
C CYS A 100 -2.04 -13.46 22.80
N VAL A 101 -2.10 -13.96 21.56
CA VAL A 101 -2.55 -15.34 21.28
C VAL A 101 -1.57 -16.36 21.86
N SER A 102 -0.25 -16.12 21.75
CA SER A 102 0.75 -17.03 22.32
C SER A 102 0.76 -17.03 23.85
N GLY A 103 0.36 -15.94 24.50
CA GLY A 103 0.24 -15.84 25.96
C GLY A 103 -0.95 -16.60 26.54
N ALA A 104 -2.01 -16.82 25.76
CA ALA A 104 -3.21 -17.54 26.17
C ALA A 104 -3.81 -18.35 24.99
N PRO A 105 -3.17 -19.46 24.57
CA PRO A 105 -3.55 -20.18 23.35
C PRO A 105 -4.97 -20.76 23.38
N ASP A 106 -5.45 -21.16 24.57
CA ASP A 106 -6.81 -21.69 24.76
C ASP A 106 -7.88 -20.57 24.82
N GLU A 107 -7.46 -19.30 24.88
CA GLU A 107 -8.33 -18.12 24.97
C GLU A 107 -8.11 -17.13 23.82
N ALA A 108 -7.65 -17.61 22.65
CA ALA A 108 -7.30 -16.75 21.50
C ALA A 108 -8.42 -15.79 21.05
N ALA A 109 -9.69 -16.13 21.31
CA ALA A 109 -10.82 -15.25 21.03
C ALA A 109 -10.80 -13.93 21.84
N ALA A 110 -10.15 -13.90 23.01
CA ALA A 110 -9.96 -12.69 23.80
C ALA A 110 -9.01 -11.67 23.11
N CYS A 111 -8.19 -12.12 22.15
CA CYS A 111 -7.33 -11.26 21.33
C CYS A 111 -8.05 -10.69 20.09
N ALA A 112 -9.33 -11.02 19.88
CA ALA A 112 -10.10 -10.46 18.78
C ALA A 112 -10.30 -8.95 18.95
N PHE A 113 -10.36 -8.23 17.83
CA PHE A 113 -10.57 -6.80 17.80
C PHE A 113 -11.63 -6.44 16.75
N SER A 114 -12.34 -5.33 16.97
CA SER A 114 -13.32 -4.83 16.01
C SER A 114 -12.62 -4.34 14.75
N ARG A 115 -12.93 -4.95 13.59
CA ARG A 115 -12.44 -4.45 12.29
C ARG A 115 -12.87 -3.00 12.04
N ALA A 116 -14.10 -2.65 12.41
CA ALA A 116 -14.66 -1.32 12.14
C ALA A 116 -13.89 -0.20 12.86
N GLU A 117 -13.30 -0.51 14.02
CA GLU A 117 -12.51 0.44 14.82
C GLU A 117 -11.02 0.39 14.48
N ALA A 118 -10.55 -0.74 13.94
CA ALA A 118 -9.14 -0.97 13.64
C ALA A 118 -8.73 -0.59 12.20
N VAL A 119 -9.65 -0.41 11.27
CA VAL A 119 -9.32 0.03 9.89
C VAL A 119 -9.13 1.55 9.85
N PRO A 120 -7.92 2.07 9.61
CA PRO A 120 -7.70 3.49 9.50
C PRO A 120 -8.38 4.09 8.27
N ALA A 121 -8.52 5.40 8.25
CA ALA A 121 -8.99 6.11 7.08
C ALA A 121 -8.05 5.89 5.88
N ASP A 122 -8.57 5.32 4.80
CA ASP A 122 -7.89 5.18 3.51
C ASP A 122 -8.53 6.11 2.47
N PRO A 123 -7.94 7.28 2.18
CA PRO A 123 -8.48 8.22 1.20
C PRO A 123 -8.56 7.63 -0.21
N LEU A 124 -7.64 6.74 -0.60
CA LEU A 124 -7.66 6.14 -1.92
C LEU A 124 -8.79 5.12 -2.04
N ALA A 125 -8.95 4.22 -1.06
CA ALA A 125 -10.04 3.25 -1.02
C ALA A 125 -11.41 3.95 -1.15
N ARG A 126 -11.62 5.03 -0.38
CA ARG A 126 -12.87 5.81 -0.44
C ARG A 126 -13.11 6.42 -1.81
N ARG A 127 -12.07 6.99 -2.44
CA ARG A 127 -12.19 7.57 -3.79
C ARG A 127 -12.48 6.49 -4.83
N ILE A 128 -11.87 5.31 -4.72
CA ILE A 128 -12.15 4.17 -5.61
C ILE A 128 -13.61 3.71 -5.45
N ALA A 129 -14.07 3.51 -4.22
CA ALA A 129 -15.45 3.13 -3.93
C ALA A 129 -16.48 4.16 -4.42
N ALA A 130 -16.11 5.46 -4.42
CA ALA A 130 -16.92 6.54 -4.97
C ALA A 130 -16.84 6.68 -6.51
N GLY A 131 -16.06 5.84 -7.20
CA GLY A 131 -15.86 5.92 -8.65
C GLY A 131 -14.98 7.10 -9.12
N ALA A 132 -14.27 7.76 -8.21
CA ALA A 132 -13.45 8.94 -8.48
C ALA A 132 -12.01 8.63 -8.92
N VAL A 133 -11.69 7.36 -9.16
CA VAL A 133 -10.36 6.90 -9.58
C VAL A 133 -10.48 6.02 -10.83
N PRO A 134 -10.40 6.61 -12.04
CA PRO A 134 -10.57 5.88 -13.28
C PRO A 134 -9.52 4.79 -13.47
N GLY A 135 -9.95 3.62 -13.95
CA GLY A 135 -9.05 2.50 -14.29
C GLY A 135 -8.52 1.71 -13.09
N VAL A 136 -9.01 2.00 -11.88
CA VAL A 136 -8.71 1.25 -10.66
C VAL A 136 -10.02 0.67 -10.11
N ARG A 137 -9.95 -0.57 -9.63
CA ARG A 137 -11.05 -1.26 -8.93
C ARG A 137 -10.65 -1.61 -7.52
#